data_AF-A0A354XMX8-F1
#
_entry.id   AF-A0A354XMX8-F1
#
_cell.length_a   1.000
_cell.length_b   1.000
_cell.length_c   1.000
_cell.angle_alpha   90.00
_cell.angle_beta   90.00
_cell.angle_gamma   90.00
#
_symmetry.space_group_name_H-M   'P 1'
#
loop_
_entity.id
_entity.type
_entity.pdbx_description
1 polymer ?
#
loop_
_entity_poly.entity_id
_entity_poly.type
_entity_poly.pdbx_seq_one_letter_code
_entity_poly.pdbx_strand_id
1 'polypeptide(L)' 'MADQNHELRKAGLKVTLPRVKILQILENASGQHHLSAEEVYKTLIDAGEDVG' A
#
# COMPACT_ATOMS: atom_id res chain seq x y z
N MET A 1 -11.34 -1.28 1.17
CA MET A 1 -11.16 -0.88 -0.25
C MET A 1 -11.79 0.48 -0.56
N ALA A 2 -13.07 0.73 -0.28
CA ALA A 2 -13.69 2.04 -0.52
C ALA A 2 -13.01 3.17 0.28
N ASP A 3 -12.65 2.89 1.54
CA ASP A 3 -12.02 3.87 2.43
C ASP A 3 -10.62 4.28 1.95
N GLN A 4 -9.79 3.33 1.52
CA GLN A 4 -8.45 3.59 0.98
C GLN A 4 -8.48 4.45 -0.30
N ASN A 5 -9.45 4.19 -1.17
CA ASN A 5 -9.68 5.03 -2.35
C ASN A 5 -10.08 6.45 -1.96
N HIS A 6 -10.88 6.60 -0.90
CA HIS A 6 -11.28 7.90 -0.38
C HIS A 6 -10.08 8.66 0.18
N GLU A 7 -9.26 8.03 1.01
CA GLU A 7 -8.07 8.66 1.60
C GLU A 7 -7.06 9.10 0.54
N LEU A 8 -6.82 8.28 -0.49
CA LEU A 8 -5.96 8.67 -1.62
C LEU A 8 -6.51 9.89 -2.37
N ARG A 9 -7.82 9.94 -2.64
CA ARG A 9 -8.45 11.11 -3.30
C ARG A 9 -8.38 12.36 -2.45
N LYS A 10 -8.65 12.22 -1.14
CA LYS A 10 -8.60 13.30 -0.17
C LYS A 10 -7.19 13.89 -0.05
N ALA A 11 -6.17 13.05 -0.18
CA ALA A 11 -4.76 13.46 -0.24
C ALA A 11 -4.31 14.02 -1.61
N GLY A 12 -5.20 14.12 -2.60
CA GLY A 12 -4.87 14.61 -3.95
C GLY A 12 -4.09 13.60 -4.80
N LEU A 13 -4.03 12.33 -4.40
CA LEU A 13 -3.33 11.28 -5.12
C LEU A 13 -4.27 10.59 -6.11
N LYS A 14 -3.81 10.40 -7.35
CA LYS A 14 -4.53 9.57 -8.32
C LYS A 14 -4.64 8.15 -7.76
N VAL A 15 -5.87 7.65 -7.66
CA VAL A 15 -6.14 6.27 -7.26
C VAL A 15 -5.63 5.32 -8.33
N THR A 16 -4.67 4.48 -7.97
CA THR A 16 -4.14 3.39 -8.80
C THR A 16 -4.08 2.12 -7.96
N LEU A 17 -4.15 0.96 -8.60
CA LEU A 17 -4.08 -0.32 -7.89
C LEU A 17 -2.78 -0.46 -7.06
N PRO A 18 -1.58 -0.12 -7.58
CA PRO A 18 -0.36 -0.13 -6.78
C PRO A 18 -0.43 0.72 -5.50
N ARG A 19 -1.00 1.94 -5.57
CA ARG A 19 -1.11 2.84 -4.42
C ARG A 19 -2.04 2.30 -3.34
N VAL A 20 -3.15 1.69 -3.75
CA VAL A 20 -4.10 1.06 -2.81
C VAL A 20 -3.45 -0.12 -2.08
N LYS A 21 -2.68 -0.94 -2.79
CA LYS A 21 -1.98 -2.09 -2.19
C LYS A 21 -0.88 -1.67 -1.24
N ILE A 22 -0.08 -0.67 -1.60
CA ILE A 22 0.93 -0.11 -0.70
C ILE A 22 0.28 0.47 0.56
N LEU A 23 -0.82 1.23 0.41
CA LEU A 23 -1.55 1.77 1.56
C LEU A 23 -2.08 0.66 2.49
N GLN A 24 -2.61 -0.43 1.92
CA GLN A 24 -3.04 -1.62 2.68
C GLN A 24 -1.89 -2.25 3.48
N ILE A 25 -0.71 -2.38 2.88
CA ILE A 25 0.47 -2.94 3.54
C ILE A 25 0.85 -2.08 4.75
N LEU A 26 0.87 -0.75 4.57
CA LEU A 26 1.23 0.19 5.64
C LEU A 26 0.19 0.20 6.77
N GLU A 27 -1.10 0.15 6.46
CA GLU A 27 -2.18 0.11 7.46
C GLU A 27 -2.21 -1.21 8.26
N ASN A 28 -1.85 -2.33 7.62
CA ASN A 28 -1.92 -3.66 8.22
C ASN A 28 -0.64 -4.07 8.97
N ALA A 29 0.42 -3.26 8.94
CA ALA A 29 1.70 -3.51 9.62
C ALA A 29 1.57 -3.42 11.15
N SER A 30 0.85 -4.39 11.73
CA SER A 30 0.54 -4.47 13.15
C SER A 30 1.77 -4.91 13.93
N GLY A 31 2.28 -4.06 14.83
CA GLY A 31 3.47 -4.35 15.64
C GLY A 31 4.79 -3.81 15.07
N GLN A 32 4.85 -3.49 13.78
CA GLN A 32 5.96 -2.80 13.12
C GLN A 32 5.44 -1.55 12.42
N HIS A 33 5.42 -0.41 13.12
CA HIS A 33 4.89 0.86 12.60
C HIS A 33 5.68 1.46 11.42
N HIS A 34 6.88 0.95 11.14
CA HIS A 34 7.74 1.46 10.08
C HIS A 34 8.22 0.31 9.21
N LEU A 35 8.00 0.46 7.90
CA LEU A 35 8.52 -0.42 6.87
C LEU A 35 9.45 0.40 5.97
N SER A 36 10.61 -0.16 5.66
CA SER A 36 11.44 0.33 4.58
C SER A 36 10.77 0.08 3.22
N ALA A 37 11.19 0.82 2.20
CA ALA A 37 10.71 0.60 0.83
C ALA A 37 10.98 -0.85 0.36
N GLU A 38 12.11 -1.42 0.76
CA GLU A 38 12.49 -2.79 0.45
C GLU A 38 11.54 -3.82 1.08
N GLU A 39 11.12 -3.61 2.33
CA GLU A 39 10.15 -4.48 3.00
C GLU A 39 8.75 -4.39 2.36
N VAL A 40 8.32 -3.19 1.98
CA VAL A 40 7.07 -3.02 1.23
C VAL A 40 7.13 -3.74 -0.12
N TYR A 41 8.25 -3.61 -0.83
CA TYR A 41 8.46 -4.28 -2.11
C TYR A 41 8.45 -5.80 -1.98
N LYS A 42 9.16 -6.36 -1.01
CA LYS A 42 9.13 -7.81 -0.72
C LYS A 42 7.73 -8.31 -0.41
N THR A 43 6.99 -7.57 0.41
CA THR A 43 5.60 -7.92 0.75
C THR A 43 4.70 -8.01 -0.49
N LEU A 44 4.91 -7.12 -1.47
CA LEU A 44 4.18 -7.14 -2.74
C LEU A 44 4.55 -8.37 -3.58
N ILE A 45 5.85 -8.66 -3.72
CA ILE A 45 6.33 -9.83 -4.45
C ILE A 45 5.83 -11.14 -3.81
N ASP A 46 5.87 -11.24 -2.49
CA ASP A 46 5.39 -12.41 -1.74
C ASP A 46 3.87 -12.62 -1.90
N ALA A 47 3.12 -11.54 -2.09
CA ALA A 47 1.70 -11.56 -2.40
C ALA A 47 1.39 -11.88 -3.88
N GLY A 48 2.42 -12.09 -4.72
CA GLY A 48 2.27 -12.32 -6.16
C GLY A 48 1.84 -11.08 -6.94
N GLU A 49 2.07 -9.89 -6.39
CA GLU A 49 1.69 -8.63 -6.98
C GLU A 49 2.75 -8.11 -7.93
N ASP A 50 2.37 -7.85 -9.17
CA ASP A 50 3.23 -7.15 -10.13
C ASP A 50 3.09 -5.64 -9.92
N VAL A 51 4.20 -5.01 -9.55
CA VAL A 51 4.30 -3.58 -9.28
C VAL A 51 5.43 -2.99 -10.13
N GLY A 52 5.03 -2.45 -11.29
CA GLY A 52 5.87 -1.76 -12.27
C GLY A 52 5.11 -0.65 -12.98
#